data_AF-A0A1H7GXG9-F1
#
_entry.id   AF-A0A1H7GXG9-F1
#
_cell.length_a   1.000
_cell.length_b   1.000
_cell.length_c   1.000
_cell.angle_alpha   90.00
_cell.angle_beta   90.00
_cell.angle_gamma   90.00
#
_symmetry.space_group_name_H-M   'P 1'
#
loop_
_entity.id
_entity.type
_entity.pdbx_description
1 polymer ?
#
loop_
_entity_poly.entity_id
_entity_poly.type
_entity_poly.pdbx_seq_one_letter_code
_entity_poly.pdbx_strand_id
1 'polypeptide(L)'
;MKKSNFLIGFAILFTFFAPFIFTLNGPEFLDFTEKGEIGDTIAGTTAPIIGLVNAILLYFTLREQYRFNEHQIGISKEEQFKSTFFNLLQEHRDIKQKVESSFSYLDCQDVRKRFDDYHVKGEMFFINASNQISLIFSSLEQKDCYGYSQEDAIDIEDSIEEDVYNDGINGINVPPIEIKEFEKKCSEKRLPFILGYVNQQYCITQSGHLKYNSVNTIQKKIAIAYYFFYRHHCNVSVYFRHLYHILKFVRYSEAQYLRYSSNHSQQADIHKKYREYVQFVQAQMSTAELKLLFYNSFLFPKMQELLIHYGLLENLCIQDLCMKDHNCISAFHLKNKNKEILDVIGNTE
;
A
#
# COMPACT_ATOMS: atom_id res chain seq x y z
N MET A 1 45.28 -6.72 3.93
CA MET A 1 45.79 -5.79 4.95
C MET A 1 47.12 -6.25 5.57
N LYS A 2 47.26 -7.44 6.18
CA LYS A 2 48.49 -7.86 6.89
C LYS A 2 49.81 -7.80 6.06
N LYS A 3 49.83 -8.19 4.78
CA LYS A 3 51.05 -8.12 3.94
C LYS A 3 51.42 -6.69 3.50
N SER A 4 50.45 -5.79 3.36
CA SER A 4 50.69 -4.39 2.94
C SER A 4 51.26 -3.56 4.09
N ASN A 5 50.78 -3.80 5.30
CA ASN A 5 51.27 -3.12 6.51
C ASN A 5 52.72 -3.51 6.82
N PHE A 6 53.10 -4.75 6.52
CA PHE A 6 54.49 -5.23 6.64
C PHE A 6 55.42 -4.53 5.65
N LEU A 7 54.99 -4.34 4.39
CA LEU A 7 55.80 -3.72 3.35
C LEU A 7 56.00 -2.21 3.57
N ILE A 8 54.95 -1.52 4.03
CA ILE A 8 55.01 -0.10 4.42
C ILE A 8 55.89 0.07 5.66
N GLY A 9 55.73 -0.80 6.67
CA GLY A 9 56.59 -0.80 7.86
C GLY A 9 58.06 -1.02 7.52
N PHE A 10 58.36 -1.94 6.59
CA PHE A 10 59.72 -2.19 6.09
C PHE A 10 60.30 -0.99 5.33
N ALA A 11 59.51 -0.32 4.48
CA ALA A 11 59.98 0.84 3.71
C ALA A 11 60.26 2.06 4.61
N ILE A 12 59.44 2.28 5.64
CA ILE A 12 59.67 3.32 6.66
C ILE A 12 60.94 2.99 7.45
N LEU A 13 61.10 1.73 7.91
CA LEU A 13 62.30 1.28 8.60
C LEU A 13 63.55 1.47 7.74
N PHE A 14 63.48 1.10 6.45
CA PHE A 14 64.57 1.27 5.49
C PHE A 14 64.93 2.74 5.27
N THR A 15 63.96 3.65 5.29
CA THR A 15 64.23 5.10 5.15
C THR A 15 65.07 5.65 6.30
N PHE A 16 64.87 5.14 7.53
CA PHE A 16 65.69 5.51 8.69
C PHE A 16 67.04 4.78 8.75
N PHE A 17 67.12 3.55 8.24
CA PHE A 17 68.35 2.73 8.25
C PHE A 17 69.25 2.92 7.02
N ALA A 18 68.73 3.39 5.89
CA ALA A 18 69.51 3.59 4.66
C ALA A 18 70.68 4.57 4.84
N PRO A 19 70.53 5.73 5.51
CA PRO A 19 71.66 6.62 5.78
C PRO A 19 72.75 5.94 6.62
N PHE A 20 72.37 5.08 7.56
CA PHE A 20 73.32 4.36 8.43
C PHE A 20 74.06 3.26 7.67
N ILE A 21 73.38 2.52 6.78
CA ILE A 21 73.97 1.45 5.96
C ILE A 21 74.93 2.01 4.90
N PHE A 22 74.60 3.15 4.30
CA PHE A 22 75.42 3.77 3.23
C PHE A 22 76.50 4.72 3.74
N THR A 23 76.61 4.96 5.06
CA THR A 23 77.70 5.75 5.69
C THR A 23 78.72 4.89 6.45
N LEU A 24 78.55 3.55 6.47
CA LEU A 24 79.53 2.61 7.01
C LEU A 24 80.61 2.32 5.94
N ASN A 25 81.89 2.29 6.34
CA ASN A 25 83.03 2.01 5.44
C ASN A 25 82.79 0.71 4.64
N GLY A 26 82.35 0.86 3.40
CA GLY A 26 82.09 -0.21 2.45
C GLY A 26 83.32 -0.52 1.59
N PRO A 27 83.27 -1.56 0.75
CA PRO A 27 84.30 -1.79 -0.27
C PRO A 27 84.38 -0.57 -1.20
N GLU A 28 85.59 -0.24 -1.67
CA GLU A 28 86.09 0.96 -2.39
C GLU A 28 85.18 1.57 -3.52
N PHE A 29 84.08 0.92 -3.88
CA PHE A 29 83.06 1.39 -4.83
C PHE A 29 81.85 2.09 -4.17
N LEU A 30 81.70 2.02 -2.83
CA LEU A 30 80.61 2.62 -2.05
C LEU A 30 81.14 3.28 -0.76
N ASP A 31 82.17 4.12 -0.87
CA ASP A 31 82.68 4.94 0.25
C ASP A 31 82.36 6.42 0.00
N PHE A 32 81.47 6.98 0.81
CA PHE A 32 80.98 8.36 0.72
C PHE A 32 81.31 9.16 1.98
N THR A 33 82.50 8.97 2.57
CA THR A 33 82.87 9.55 3.87
C THR A 33 83.14 11.07 3.86
N GLU A 34 83.13 11.75 2.70
CA GLU A 34 83.24 13.22 2.62
C GLU A 34 81.90 13.94 2.87
N LYS A 35 81.90 14.94 3.77
CA LYS A 35 80.68 15.56 4.36
C LYS A 35 79.69 16.18 3.36
N GLY A 36 80.09 16.47 2.13
CA GLY A 36 79.21 16.98 1.05
C GLY A 36 78.47 15.89 0.30
N GLU A 37 79.12 14.74 0.04
CA GLU A 37 78.58 13.65 -0.76
C GLU A 37 77.56 12.79 0.00
N ILE A 38 77.61 12.80 1.33
CA ILE A 38 76.62 12.15 2.19
C ILE A 38 75.22 12.77 1.98
N GLY A 39 75.16 14.10 1.89
CA GLY A 39 73.91 14.82 1.66
C GLY A 39 73.27 14.49 0.32
N ASP A 40 74.09 14.42 -0.73
CA ASP A 40 73.65 14.11 -2.10
C ASP A 40 73.25 12.64 -2.25
N THR A 41 73.95 11.72 -1.57
CA THR A 41 73.61 10.29 -1.57
C THR A 41 72.31 10.02 -0.82
N ILE A 42 72.11 10.68 0.33
CA ILE A 42 70.84 10.60 1.06
C ILE A 42 69.72 11.22 0.22
N ALA A 43 69.90 12.41 -0.35
CA ALA A 43 68.87 13.07 -1.16
C ALA A 43 68.52 12.27 -2.43
N GLY A 44 69.53 11.73 -3.13
CA GLY A 44 69.36 10.97 -4.38
C GLY A 44 68.71 9.59 -4.19
N THR A 45 68.89 8.95 -3.02
CA THR A 45 68.32 7.62 -2.74
C THR A 45 67.01 7.69 -1.94
N THR A 46 66.91 8.57 -0.94
CA THR A 46 65.71 8.65 -0.08
C THR A 46 64.53 9.32 -0.77
N ALA A 47 64.74 10.36 -1.58
CA ALA A 47 63.63 11.07 -2.23
C ALA A 47 62.84 10.18 -3.21
N PRO A 48 63.46 9.34 -4.06
CA PRO A 48 62.72 8.38 -4.89
C PRO A 48 62.02 7.29 -4.07
N ILE A 49 62.63 6.79 -2.99
CA ILE A 49 62.02 5.79 -2.11
C ILE A 49 60.78 6.37 -1.41
N ILE A 50 60.89 7.57 -0.85
CA ILE A 50 59.76 8.28 -0.23
C ILE A 50 58.68 8.57 -1.28
N GLY A 51 59.08 9.00 -2.49
CA GLY A 51 58.15 9.21 -3.61
C GLY A 51 57.39 7.93 -3.98
N LEU A 52 58.07 6.79 -4.03
CA LEU A 52 57.47 5.48 -4.30
C LEU A 52 56.53 5.03 -3.18
N VAL A 53 56.94 5.20 -1.92
CA VAL A 53 56.08 4.92 -0.76
C VAL A 53 54.82 5.79 -0.78
N ASN A 54 54.96 7.09 -1.06
CA ASN A 54 53.83 8.01 -1.19
C ASN A 54 52.89 7.59 -2.33
N ALA A 55 53.43 7.23 -3.50
CA ALA A 55 52.62 6.74 -4.61
C ALA A 55 51.85 5.45 -4.25
N ILE A 56 52.49 4.51 -3.53
CA ILE A 56 51.85 3.27 -3.06
C ILE A 56 50.75 3.58 -2.04
N LEU A 57 51.00 4.46 -1.07
CA LEU A 57 50.00 4.88 -0.08
C LEU A 57 48.81 5.59 -0.72
N LEU A 58 49.07 6.46 -1.70
CA LEU A 58 48.03 7.18 -2.42
C LEU A 58 47.16 6.23 -3.25
N TYR A 59 47.78 5.22 -3.90
CA TYR A 59 47.04 4.16 -4.57
C TYR A 59 46.13 3.37 -3.62
N PHE A 60 46.64 2.95 -2.45
CA PHE A 60 45.81 2.26 -1.46
C PHE A 60 44.66 3.14 -0.95
N THR A 61 44.94 4.42 -0.71
CA THR A 61 43.93 5.39 -0.27
C THR A 61 42.83 5.56 -1.30
N LEU A 62 43.19 5.77 -2.57
CA LEU A 62 42.23 5.89 -3.68
C LEU A 62 41.39 4.62 -3.85
N ARG A 63 42.00 3.43 -3.73
CA ARG A 63 41.29 2.16 -3.79
C ARG A 63 40.23 2.04 -2.69
N GLU A 64 40.59 2.42 -1.47
CA GLU A 64 39.67 2.40 -0.33
C GLU A 64 38.56 3.45 -0.46
N GLN A 65 38.90 4.65 -0.94
CA GLN A 65 37.91 5.69 -1.25
C GLN A 65 36.92 5.24 -2.33
N TYR A 66 37.40 4.59 -3.40
CA TYR A 66 36.53 4.08 -4.45
C TYR A 66 35.54 3.04 -3.90
N ARG A 67 36.03 2.09 -3.08
CA ARG A 67 35.17 1.10 -2.41
C ARG A 67 34.16 1.74 -1.46
N PHE A 68 34.58 2.73 -0.69
CA PHE A 68 33.69 3.47 0.21
C PHE A 68 32.61 4.24 -0.56
N ASN A 69 32.98 4.89 -1.67
CA ASN A 69 32.07 5.66 -2.49
C ASN A 69 30.98 4.78 -3.12
N GLU A 70 31.34 3.61 -3.67
CA GLU A 70 30.37 2.63 -4.18
C GLU A 70 29.36 2.21 -3.10
N HIS A 71 29.85 1.91 -1.88
CA HIS A 71 28.98 1.57 -0.76
C HIS A 71 28.07 2.75 -0.36
N GLN A 72 28.62 3.95 -0.34
CA GLN A 72 27.90 5.18 -0.01
C GLN A 72 26.80 5.50 -1.03
N ILE A 73 27.03 5.26 -2.33
CA ILE A 73 26.01 5.38 -3.39
C ILE A 73 24.86 4.41 -3.14
N GLY A 74 25.16 3.18 -2.72
CA GLY A 74 24.15 2.17 -2.37
C GLY A 74 23.26 2.62 -1.21
N ILE A 75 23.87 3.07 -0.10
CA ILE A 75 23.15 3.61 1.07
C ILE A 75 22.33 4.84 0.68
N SER A 76 22.92 5.77 -0.07
CA SER A 76 22.25 7.01 -0.50
C SER A 76 21.01 6.73 -1.35
N LYS A 77 21.07 5.77 -2.30
CA LYS A 77 19.90 5.35 -3.09
C LYS A 77 18.79 4.78 -2.21
N GLU A 78 19.14 3.99 -1.21
CA GLU A 78 18.17 3.43 -0.28
C GLU A 78 17.51 4.52 0.61
N GLU A 79 18.30 5.47 1.11
CA GLU A 79 17.79 6.61 1.86
C GLU A 79 16.90 7.52 1.01
N GLN A 80 17.28 7.80 -0.24
CA GLN A 80 16.46 8.55 -1.20
C GLN A 80 15.14 7.84 -1.48
N PHE A 81 15.16 6.52 -1.66
CA PHE A 81 13.94 5.73 -1.80
C PHE A 81 13.06 5.85 -0.56
N LYS A 82 13.60 5.59 0.64
CA LYS A 82 12.85 5.67 1.91
C LYS A 82 12.23 7.05 2.10
N SER A 83 13.01 8.11 1.93
CA SER A 83 12.54 9.48 2.06
C SER A 83 11.42 9.79 1.06
N THR A 84 11.62 9.45 -0.22
CA THR A 84 10.58 9.67 -1.26
C THR A 84 9.32 8.86 -0.95
N PHE A 85 9.46 7.59 -0.57
CA PHE A 85 8.35 6.72 -0.23
C PHE A 85 7.53 7.26 0.95
N PHE A 86 8.18 7.63 2.06
CA PHE A 86 7.47 8.14 3.24
C PHE A 86 6.87 9.52 3.01
N ASN A 87 7.50 10.37 2.19
CA ASN A 87 6.90 11.64 1.76
C ASN A 87 5.63 11.40 0.93
N LEU A 88 5.68 10.50 -0.07
CA LEU A 88 4.49 10.13 -0.85
C LEU A 88 3.40 9.52 0.06
N LEU A 89 3.79 8.74 1.05
CA LEU A 89 2.85 8.15 2.00
C LEU A 89 2.19 9.21 2.88
N GLN A 90 2.94 10.24 3.30
CA GLN A 90 2.40 11.39 4.02
C GLN A 90 1.43 12.20 3.14
N GLU A 91 1.81 12.52 1.90
CA GLU A 91 0.93 13.18 0.93
C GLU A 91 -0.36 12.38 0.69
N HIS A 92 -0.28 11.04 0.70
CA HIS A 92 -1.46 10.19 0.58
C HIS A 92 -2.44 10.36 1.76
N ARG A 93 -1.92 10.49 2.99
CA ARG A 93 -2.75 10.79 4.17
C ARG A 93 -3.40 12.16 4.05
N ASP A 94 -2.68 13.15 3.55
CA ASP A 94 -3.24 14.49 3.35
C ASP A 94 -4.32 14.50 2.27
N ILE A 95 -4.14 13.73 1.20
CA ILE A 95 -5.17 13.51 0.19
C ILE A 95 -6.38 12.83 0.83
N LYS A 96 -6.20 11.77 1.64
CA LYS A 96 -7.30 11.10 2.36
C LYS A 96 -8.17 12.10 3.10
N GLN A 97 -7.55 13.01 3.87
CA GLN A 97 -8.28 14.02 4.65
C GLN A 97 -9.02 15.05 3.79
N LYS A 98 -8.59 15.23 2.54
CA LYS A 98 -9.19 16.17 1.58
C LYS A 98 -10.25 15.55 0.69
N VAL A 99 -10.33 14.21 0.59
CA VAL A 99 -11.37 13.54 -0.19
C VAL A 99 -12.73 13.87 0.41
N GLU A 100 -13.63 14.39 -0.41
CA GLU A 100 -14.98 14.78 -0.02
C GLU A 100 -15.97 14.51 -1.15
N SER A 101 -17.23 14.32 -0.76
CA SER A 101 -18.37 14.22 -1.67
C SER A 101 -19.65 14.46 -0.90
N SER A 102 -20.71 14.82 -1.61
CA SER A 102 -22.06 14.77 -1.07
C SER A 102 -22.69 13.42 -1.37
N PHE A 103 -23.52 12.93 -0.46
CA PHE A 103 -24.34 11.74 -0.62
C PHE A 103 -25.78 12.06 -0.27
N SER A 104 -26.71 11.48 -1.01
CA SER A 104 -28.11 11.46 -0.62
C SER A 104 -28.54 10.07 -0.16
N TYR A 105 -29.47 10.00 0.78
CA TYR A 105 -30.04 8.76 1.29
C TYR A 105 -31.42 9.00 1.92
N LEU A 106 -32.17 7.91 2.09
CA LEU A 106 -33.39 7.90 2.89
C LEU A 106 -33.07 7.39 4.29
N ASP A 107 -33.82 7.85 5.29
CA ASP A 107 -33.77 7.27 6.62
C ASP A 107 -34.25 5.81 6.56
N CYS A 108 -33.50 4.88 7.16
CA CYS A 108 -33.88 3.48 7.19
C CYS A 108 -35.03 3.19 8.15
N GLN A 109 -35.32 4.12 9.08
CA GLN A 109 -36.40 4.03 10.05
C GLN A 109 -37.67 4.75 9.60
N ASP A 110 -37.59 5.61 8.58
CA ASP A 110 -38.71 6.41 8.10
C ASP A 110 -38.42 6.93 6.69
N VAL A 111 -38.87 6.21 5.65
CA VAL A 111 -38.49 6.52 4.27
C VAL A 111 -39.12 7.80 3.72
N ARG A 112 -40.04 8.44 4.47
CA ARG A 112 -40.52 9.80 4.21
C ARG A 112 -39.41 10.83 4.43
N LYS A 113 -38.44 10.53 5.31
CA LYS A 113 -37.29 11.40 5.60
C LYS A 113 -36.18 11.15 4.61
N ARG A 114 -35.87 12.20 3.85
CA ARG A 114 -34.82 12.23 2.85
C ARG A 114 -33.73 13.20 3.28
N PHE A 115 -32.49 12.75 3.16
CA PHE A 115 -31.29 13.56 3.38
C PHE A 115 -30.62 13.77 2.03
N ASP A 116 -30.66 15.00 1.55
CA ASP A 116 -30.06 15.40 0.29
C ASP A 116 -28.73 16.10 0.51
N ASP A 117 -27.79 15.86 -0.42
CA ASP A 117 -26.52 16.55 -0.50
C ASP A 117 -25.71 16.57 0.81
N TYR A 118 -25.82 15.50 1.61
CA TYR A 118 -25.10 15.36 2.88
C TYR A 118 -23.58 15.30 2.60
N HIS A 119 -22.92 16.41 2.86
CA HIS A 119 -21.50 16.58 2.58
C HIS A 119 -20.65 15.84 3.63
N VAL A 120 -19.76 14.98 3.15
CA VAL A 120 -18.83 14.22 4.00
C VAL A 120 -17.41 14.30 3.46
N LYS A 121 -16.46 14.13 4.38
CA LYS A 121 -15.03 14.27 4.11
C LYS A 121 -14.21 13.24 4.87
N GLY A 122 -13.02 12.94 4.37
CA GLY A 122 -12.05 12.08 5.05
C GLY A 122 -12.57 10.66 5.23
N GLU A 123 -12.42 10.09 6.42
CA GLU A 123 -12.88 8.73 6.73
C GLU A 123 -14.38 8.55 6.46
N MET A 124 -15.19 9.56 6.79
CA MET A 124 -16.65 9.49 6.64
C MET A 124 -17.06 9.35 5.16
N PHE A 125 -16.25 9.87 4.23
CA PHE A 125 -16.46 9.64 2.80
C PHE A 125 -16.35 8.14 2.46
N PHE A 126 -15.33 7.44 2.96
CA PHE A 126 -15.12 6.03 2.63
C PHE A 126 -16.20 5.12 3.22
N ILE A 127 -16.68 5.44 4.43
CA ILE A 127 -17.80 4.73 5.08
C ILE A 127 -19.07 4.90 4.26
N ASN A 128 -19.43 6.14 3.90
CA ASN A 128 -20.64 6.41 3.12
C ASN A 128 -20.55 5.79 1.71
N ALA A 129 -19.43 5.94 1.02
CA ALA A 129 -19.18 5.29 -0.26
C ALA A 129 -19.32 3.77 -0.17
N SER A 130 -18.81 3.14 0.89
CA SER A 130 -18.94 1.70 1.12
C SER A 130 -20.39 1.26 1.31
N ASN A 131 -21.19 2.05 2.04
CA ASN A 131 -22.62 1.78 2.23
C ASN A 131 -23.38 1.91 0.91
N GLN A 132 -23.10 2.98 0.15
CA GLN A 132 -23.73 3.25 -1.13
C GLN A 132 -23.44 2.18 -2.17
N ILE A 133 -22.19 1.71 -2.28
CA ILE A 133 -21.85 0.57 -3.15
C ILE A 133 -22.61 -0.69 -2.72
N SER A 134 -22.75 -0.92 -1.42
CA SER A 134 -23.51 -2.08 -0.92
C SER A 134 -24.98 -1.98 -1.33
N LEU A 135 -25.59 -0.79 -1.27
CA LEU A 135 -26.96 -0.57 -1.76
C LEU A 135 -27.09 -0.72 -3.28
N ILE A 136 -26.10 -0.26 -4.06
CA ILE A 136 -26.06 -0.46 -5.52
C ILE A 136 -26.06 -1.96 -5.86
N PHE A 137 -25.21 -2.75 -5.17
CA PHE A 137 -25.23 -4.20 -5.33
C PHE A 137 -26.57 -4.80 -4.93
N SER A 138 -27.11 -4.41 -3.77
CA SER A 138 -28.42 -4.87 -3.31
C SER A 138 -29.54 -4.57 -4.30
N SER A 139 -29.47 -3.44 -5.00
CA SER A 139 -30.44 -3.06 -6.05
C SER A 139 -30.26 -3.89 -7.32
N LEU A 140 -29.03 -4.05 -7.79
CA LEU A 140 -28.72 -4.80 -9.01
C LEU A 140 -28.96 -6.31 -8.88
N GLU A 141 -28.92 -6.87 -7.67
CA GLU A 141 -29.29 -8.28 -7.43
C GLU A 141 -30.80 -8.51 -7.30
N GLN A 142 -31.63 -7.46 -7.20
CA GLN A 142 -33.09 -7.65 -7.21
C GLN A 142 -33.57 -8.20 -8.53
N LYS A 143 -34.72 -8.87 -8.54
CA LYS A 143 -35.31 -9.34 -9.81
C LYS A 143 -35.74 -8.17 -10.70
N ASP A 144 -36.27 -7.12 -10.07
CA ASP A 144 -36.89 -5.98 -10.73
C ASP A 144 -36.12 -4.69 -10.42
N CYS A 145 -36.08 -3.77 -11.39
CA CYS A 145 -35.53 -2.43 -11.16
C CYS A 145 -36.59 -1.56 -10.50
N TYR A 146 -36.53 -1.42 -9.17
CA TYR A 146 -37.48 -0.60 -8.43
C TYR A 146 -37.40 0.88 -8.83
N GLY A 147 -38.57 1.52 -8.89
CA GLY A 147 -38.73 2.97 -9.03
C GLY A 147 -38.88 3.65 -7.67
N TYR A 148 -38.92 4.97 -7.68
CA TYR A 148 -39.12 5.80 -6.50
C TYR A 148 -40.13 6.90 -6.81
N SER A 149 -41.11 7.08 -5.93
CA SER A 149 -42.01 8.23 -5.89
C SER A 149 -42.23 8.66 -4.44
N GLN A 150 -42.44 9.95 -4.18
CA GLN A 150 -42.70 10.41 -2.81
C GLN A 150 -44.05 9.93 -2.26
N GLU A 151 -45.02 9.68 -3.14
CA GLU A 151 -46.34 9.16 -2.76
C GLU A 151 -46.22 7.74 -2.20
N ASP A 152 -45.45 6.85 -2.87
CA ASP A 152 -45.20 5.49 -2.38
C ASP A 152 -44.51 5.47 -1.00
N ALA A 153 -43.74 6.50 -0.66
CA ALA A 153 -43.10 6.61 0.66
C ALA A 153 -44.12 6.74 1.79
N ILE A 154 -45.19 7.51 1.54
CA ILE A 154 -46.27 7.74 2.49
C ILE A 154 -47.04 6.43 2.68
N ASP A 155 -47.44 5.78 1.58
CA ASP A 155 -48.19 4.53 1.62
C ASP A 155 -47.44 3.41 2.38
N ILE A 156 -46.12 3.32 2.20
CA ILE A 156 -45.29 2.33 2.91
C ILE A 156 -45.25 2.60 4.41
N GLU A 157 -45.00 3.85 4.82
CA GLU A 157 -44.93 4.18 6.25
C GLU A 157 -46.30 4.11 6.92
N ASP A 158 -47.37 4.52 6.25
CA ASP A 158 -48.74 4.38 6.75
C ASP A 158 -49.10 2.88 6.94
N SER A 159 -48.69 2.01 6.00
CA SER A 159 -48.86 0.56 6.15
C SER A 159 -48.04 -0.03 7.31
N ILE A 160 -46.86 0.52 7.59
CA ILE A 160 -46.05 0.10 8.75
C ILE A 160 -46.71 0.58 10.05
N GLU A 161 -47.20 1.81 10.09
CA GLU A 161 -47.93 2.35 11.23
C GLU A 161 -49.19 1.51 11.51
N GLU A 162 -49.94 1.10 10.49
CA GLU A 162 -51.07 0.17 10.63
C GLU A 162 -50.64 -1.18 11.22
N ASP A 163 -49.54 -1.76 10.74
CA ASP A 163 -48.98 -3.00 11.29
C ASP A 163 -48.58 -2.83 12.77
N VAL A 164 -48.05 -1.68 13.20
CA VAL A 164 -47.72 -1.42 14.61
C VAL A 164 -48.96 -1.61 15.50
N TYR A 165 -50.12 -1.11 15.06
CA TYR A 165 -51.38 -1.24 15.79
C TYR A 165 -51.90 -2.68 15.74
N ASN A 166 -51.89 -3.32 14.57
CA ASN A 166 -52.43 -4.66 14.37
C ASN A 166 -51.61 -5.74 15.09
N ASP A 167 -50.28 -5.61 15.08
CA ASP A 167 -49.35 -6.54 15.70
C ASP A 167 -49.16 -6.24 17.21
N GLY A 168 -49.79 -5.18 17.74
CA GLY A 168 -49.75 -4.81 19.16
C GLY A 168 -48.40 -4.29 19.66
N ILE A 169 -47.52 -3.86 18.74
CA ILE A 169 -46.14 -3.45 19.02
C ILE A 169 -46.07 -2.12 19.80
N ASN A 170 -47.15 -1.33 19.80
CA ASN A 170 -47.27 -0.10 20.58
C ASN A 170 -47.61 -0.32 22.07
N GLY A 171 -47.76 -1.57 22.52
CA GLY A 171 -48.15 -1.92 23.89
C GLY A 171 -47.06 -1.66 24.93
N ILE A 172 -47.46 -1.61 26.21
CA ILE A 172 -46.55 -1.57 27.36
C ILE A 172 -46.23 -3.05 27.68
N ASN A 173 -44.97 -3.48 27.51
CA ASN A 173 -44.44 -4.85 27.71
C ASN A 173 -44.37 -5.78 26.47
N VAL A 174 -44.16 -5.25 25.27
CA VAL A 174 -43.88 -6.09 24.09
C VAL A 174 -42.56 -6.85 24.26
N PRO A 175 -42.54 -8.18 24.07
CA PRO A 175 -41.31 -8.98 24.14
C PRO A 175 -40.22 -8.49 23.18
N PRO A 176 -38.94 -8.43 23.60
CA PRO A 176 -37.85 -7.97 22.73
C PRO A 176 -37.67 -8.78 21.44
N ILE A 177 -38.11 -10.05 21.43
CA ILE A 177 -38.05 -10.91 20.24
C ILE A 177 -39.07 -10.43 19.20
N GLU A 178 -40.30 -10.12 19.63
CA GLU A 178 -41.35 -9.59 18.77
C GLU A 178 -40.98 -8.21 18.19
N ILE A 179 -40.35 -7.34 18.99
CA ILE A 179 -39.83 -6.05 18.51
C ILE A 179 -38.79 -6.27 17.40
N LYS A 180 -37.85 -7.20 17.57
CA LYS A 180 -36.83 -7.50 16.55
C LYS A 180 -37.42 -8.11 15.28
N GLU A 181 -38.41 -8.99 15.41
CA GLU A 181 -39.12 -9.57 14.27
C GLU A 181 -39.89 -8.48 13.50
N PHE A 182 -40.51 -7.55 14.23
CA PHE A 182 -41.19 -6.40 13.66
C PHE A 182 -40.22 -5.44 12.96
N GLU A 183 -39.10 -5.08 13.59
CA GLU A 183 -38.05 -4.24 12.97
C GLU A 183 -37.54 -4.86 11.65
N LYS A 184 -37.41 -6.19 11.61
CA LYS A 184 -37.05 -6.92 10.40
C LYS A 184 -38.14 -6.80 9.33
N LYS A 185 -39.42 -6.99 9.69
CA LYS A 185 -40.58 -6.82 8.80
C LYS A 185 -40.62 -5.40 8.20
N CYS A 186 -40.42 -4.37 9.02
CA CYS A 186 -40.34 -2.98 8.58
C CYS A 186 -39.18 -2.74 7.60
N SER A 187 -38.00 -3.30 7.91
CA SER A 187 -36.83 -3.20 7.05
C SER A 187 -37.06 -3.84 5.68
N GLU A 188 -37.72 -5.01 5.64
CA GLU A 188 -38.08 -5.70 4.39
C GLU A 188 -39.09 -4.89 3.56
N LYS A 189 -40.08 -4.24 4.19
CA LYS A 189 -41.03 -3.33 3.51
C LYS A 189 -40.35 -2.08 2.92
N ARG A 190 -39.42 -1.47 3.66
CA ARG A 190 -38.72 -0.24 3.23
C ARG A 190 -37.66 -0.48 2.16
N LEU A 191 -37.04 -1.67 2.15
CA LEU A 191 -35.89 -1.95 1.30
C LEU A 191 -36.14 -1.70 -0.20
N PRO A 192 -37.21 -2.20 -0.84
CA PRO A 192 -37.47 -1.94 -2.27
C PRO A 192 -37.50 -0.45 -2.59
N PHE A 193 -38.07 0.36 -1.71
CA PHE A 193 -38.18 1.80 -1.87
C PHE A 193 -36.82 2.51 -1.74
N ILE A 194 -36.03 2.12 -0.74
CA ILE A 194 -34.64 2.58 -0.58
C ILE A 194 -33.83 2.25 -1.84
N LEU A 195 -33.96 1.03 -2.37
CA LEU A 195 -33.27 0.61 -3.59
C LEU A 195 -33.76 1.36 -4.83
N GLY A 196 -35.05 1.68 -4.91
CA GLY A 196 -35.62 2.55 -5.95
C GLY A 196 -35.01 3.95 -5.92
N TYR A 197 -34.83 4.52 -4.73
CA TYR A 197 -34.15 5.81 -4.57
C TYR A 197 -32.68 5.76 -5.01
N VAL A 198 -31.96 4.68 -4.65
CA VAL A 198 -30.59 4.43 -5.14
C VAL A 198 -30.55 4.32 -6.66
N ASN A 199 -31.53 3.64 -7.28
CA ASN A 199 -31.61 3.55 -8.73
C ASN A 199 -31.74 4.91 -9.39
N GLN A 200 -32.59 5.78 -8.85
CA GLN A 200 -32.71 7.15 -9.31
C GLN A 200 -31.40 7.93 -9.15
N GLN A 201 -30.77 7.86 -7.97
CA GLN A 201 -29.56 8.62 -7.65
C GLN A 201 -28.36 8.22 -8.54
N TYR A 202 -28.20 6.93 -8.83
CA TYR A 202 -27.08 6.41 -9.64
C TYR A 202 -27.45 6.15 -11.10
N CYS A 203 -28.62 6.64 -11.56
CA CYS A 203 -29.12 6.42 -12.91
C CYS A 203 -29.12 4.92 -13.33
N ILE A 204 -29.46 4.02 -12.40
CA ILE A 204 -29.58 2.59 -12.67
C ILE A 204 -30.96 2.37 -13.29
N THR A 205 -30.97 2.11 -14.59
CA THR A 205 -32.21 1.85 -15.34
C THR A 205 -32.43 0.35 -15.52
N GLN A 206 -33.62 -0.03 -15.97
CA GLN A 206 -33.92 -1.41 -16.37
C GLN A 206 -32.86 -1.98 -17.33
N SER A 207 -32.31 -1.17 -18.24
CA SER A 207 -31.25 -1.61 -19.15
C SER A 207 -29.93 -1.93 -18.43
N GLY A 208 -29.58 -1.15 -17.40
CA GLY A 208 -28.44 -1.39 -16.54
C GLY A 208 -28.58 -2.68 -15.73
N HIS A 209 -29.80 -2.90 -15.22
CA HIS A 209 -30.20 -4.09 -14.49
C HIS A 209 -30.10 -5.36 -15.37
N LEU A 210 -30.69 -5.32 -16.57
CA LEU A 210 -30.57 -6.40 -17.56
C LEU A 210 -29.12 -6.69 -17.95
N LYS A 211 -28.29 -5.65 -18.12
CA LYS A 211 -26.86 -5.81 -18.41
C LYS A 211 -26.14 -6.54 -17.28
N TYR A 212 -26.42 -6.17 -16.03
CA TYR A 212 -25.86 -6.83 -14.84
C TYR A 212 -26.28 -8.29 -14.75
N ASN A 213 -27.55 -8.60 -15.01
CA ASN A 213 -28.08 -9.97 -14.98
C ASN A 213 -27.63 -10.82 -16.18
N SER A 214 -27.30 -10.20 -17.31
CA SER A 214 -26.84 -10.92 -18.51
C SER A 214 -25.41 -11.46 -18.41
N VAL A 215 -24.61 -10.99 -17.45
CA VAL A 215 -23.21 -11.40 -17.31
C VAL A 215 -23.06 -12.61 -16.37
N ASN A 216 -22.36 -13.64 -16.86
CA ASN A 216 -22.22 -14.92 -16.14
C ASN A 216 -21.08 -14.95 -15.11
N THR A 217 -20.29 -13.87 -14.99
CA THR A 217 -19.09 -13.84 -14.12
C THR A 217 -19.22 -12.77 -13.06
N ILE A 218 -18.94 -13.14 -11.81
CA ILE A 218 -18.96 -12.24 -10.64
C ILE A 218 -18.05 -11.02 -10.87
N GLN A 219 -16.89 -11.21 -11.50
CA GLN A 219 -15.96 -10.11 -11.80
C GLN A 219 -16.61 -9.01 -12.67
N LYS A 220 -17.39 -9.40 -13.69
CA LYS A 220 -18.12 -8.46 -14.56
C LYS A 220 -19.28 -7.79 -13.82
N LYS A 221 -20.00 -8.54 -12.99
CA LYS A 221 -21.04 -8.00 -12.10
C LYS A 221 -20.46 -6.90 -11.21
N ILE A 222 -19.35 -7.19 -10.52
CA ILE A 222 -18.63 -6.24 -9.69
C ILE A 222 -18.22 -4.99 -10.48
N ALA A 223 -17.63 -5.17 -11.66
CA ALA A 223 -17.22 -4.04 -12.51
C ALA A 223 -18.42 -3.16 -12.92
N ILE A 224 -19.56 -3.75 -13.27
CA ILE A 224 -20.78 -3.01 -13.64
C ILE A 224 -21.33 -2.22 -12.44
N ALA A 225 -21.47 -2.85 -11.27
CA ALA A 225 -21.97 -2.20 -10.07
C ALA A 225 -21.04 -1.06 -9.63
N TYR A 226 -19.73 -1.31 -9.57
CA TYR A 226 -18.76 -0.29 -9.22
C TYR A 226 -18.71 0.85 -10.25
N TYR A 227 -18.96 0.58 -11.53
CA TYR A 227 -19.05 1.62 -12.56
C TYR A 227 -20.18 2.62 -12.30
N PHE A 228 -21.37 2.16 -11.85
CA PHE A 228 -22.47 3.06 -11.47
C PHE A 228 -22.10 3.98 -10.31
N PHE A 229 -21.38 3.47 -9.31
CA PHE A 229 -20.84 4.30 -8.24
C PHE A 229 -19.77 5.29 -8.75
N TYR A 230 -18.78 4.78 -9.48
CA TYR A 230 -17.59 5.52 -9.92
C TYR A 230 -17.93 6.75 -10.77
N ARG A 231 -18.92 6.64 -11.67
CA ARG A 231 -19.34 7.74 -12.55
C ARG A 231 -19.96 8.93 -11.78
N HIS A 232 -20.48 8.70 -10.57
CA HIS A 232 -21.08 9.74 -9.73
C HIS A 232 -20.08 10.27 -8.69
N HIS A 233 -19.17 9.43 -8.20
CA HIS A 233 -18.17 9.80 -7.19
C HIS A 233 -16.74 9.71 -7.72
N CYS A 234 -16.44 10.45 -8.78
CA CYS A 234 -15.12 10.41 -9.43
C CYS A 234 -13.97 10.90 -8.53
N ASN A 235 -14.26 11.62 -7.43
CA ASN A 235 -13.25 12.10 -6.47
C ASN A 235 -12.45 10.97 -5.83
N VAL A 236 -13.07 9.79 -5.63
CA VAL A 236 -12.37 8.59 -5.13
C VAL A 236 -11.22 8.17 -6.06
N SER A 237 -11.31 8.52 -7.35
CA SER A 237 -10.31 8.18 -8.35
C SER A 237 -9.00 8.92 -8.14
N VAL A 238 -9.04 10.14 -7.60
CA VAL A 238 -7.84 10.93 -7.32
C VAL A 238 -7.04 10.26 -6.22
N TYR A 239 -7.74 9.84 -5.15
CA TYR A 239 -7.17 9.09 -4.04
C TYR A 239 -6.53 7.77 -4.49
N PHE A 240 -7.27 6.93 -5.23
CA PHE A 240 -6.72 5.64 -5.69
C PHE A 240 -5.66 5.77 -6.78
N ARG A 241 -5.70 6.83 -7.60
CA ARG A 241 -4.62 7.12 -8.55
C ARG A 241 -3.33 7.47 -7.83
N HIS A 242 -3.40 8.25 -6.75
CA HIS A 242 -2.23 8.53 -5.93
C HIS A 242 -1.66 7.25 -5.31
N LEU A 243 -2.53 6.41 -4.71
CA LEU A 243 -2.14 5.11 -4.19
C LEU A 243 -1.46 4.24 -5.25
N TYR A 244 -2.03 4.18 -6.46
CA TYR A 244 -1.45 3.45 -7.59
C TYR A 244 -0.02 3.91 -7.90
N HIS A 245 0.22 5.23 -7.88
CA HIS A 245 1.55 5.78 -8.16
C HIS A 245 2.56 5.46 -7.06
N ILE A 246 2.14 5.38 -5.79
CA ILE A 246 2.99 4.90 -4.69
C ILE A 246 3.39 3.45 -4.94
N LEU A 247 2.42 2.57 -5.20
CA LEU A 247 2.69 1.15 -5.46
C LEU A 247 3.55 0.95 -6.72
N LYS A 248 3.31 1.76 -7.76
CA LYS A 248 4.12 1.76 -8.97
C LYS A 248 5.56 2.20 -8.70
N PHE A 249 5.77 3.19 -7.83
CA PHE A 249 7.11 3.63 -7.42
C PHE A 249 7.86 2.51 -6.69
N VAL A 250 7.20 1.85 -5.73
CA VAL A 250 7.74 0.67 -5.04
C VAL A 250 8.10 -0.42 -6.05
N ARG A 251 7.20 -0.75 -6.98
CA ARG A 251 7.43 -1.77 -8.02
C ARG A 251 8.57 -1.46 -8.95
N TYR A 252 8.71 -0.19 -9.34
CA TYR A 252 9.82 0.27 -10.15
C TYR A 252 11.15 0.11 -9.41
N SER A 253 11.21 0.55 -8.14
CA SER A 253 12.41 0.41 -7.32
C SER A 253 12.78 -1.06 -7.10
N GLU A 254 11.82 -1.91 -6.75
CA GLU A 254 12.00 -3.36 -6.63
C GLU A 254 12.60 -3.97 -7.91
N ALA A 255 12.04 -3.64 -9.06
CA ALA A 255 12.52 -4.13 -10.35
C ALA A 255 13.97 -3.73 -10.64
N GLN A 256 14.44 -2.56 -10.18
CA GLN A 256 15.83 -2.14 -10.35
C GLN A 256 16.78 -3.01 -9.54
N TYR A 257 16.44 -3.36 -8.31
CA TYR A 257 17.27 -4.26 -7.49
C TYR A 257 17.24 -5.71 -8.00
N LEU A 258 16.09 -6.17 -8.50
CA LEU A 258 15.97 -7.51 -9.09
C LEU A 258 16.89 -7.71 -10.31
N ARG A 259 17.16 -6.67 -11.10
CA ARG A 259 18.07 -6.74 -12.27
C ARG A 259 19.50 -7.13 -11.92
N TYR A 260 19.94 -6.84 -10.70
CA TYR A 260 21.30 -7.15 -10.22
C TYR A 260 21.34 -8.41 -9.34
N SER A 261 20.20 -9.08 -9.15
CA SER A 261 20.10 -10.29 -8.33
C SER A 261 20.47 -11.54 -9.15
N SER A 262 21.33 -12.39 -8.59
CA SER A 262 21.86 -13.56 -9.30
C SER A 262 21.13 -14.87 -8.96
N ASN A 263 20.38 -14.92 -7.86
CA ASN A 263 19.74 -16.14 -7.36
C ASN A 263 18.33 -15.90 -6.78
N HIS A 264 17.53 -16.98 -6.72
CA HIS A 264 16.14 -16.93 -6.24
C HIS A 264 16.01 -16.48 -4.78
N SER A 265 16.96 -16.81 -3.91
CA SER A 265 16.94 -16.37 -2.51
C SER A 265 17.02 -14.86 -2.40
N GLN A 266 17.96 -14.22 -3.11
CA GLN A 266 18.08 -12.76 -3.12
C GLN A 266 16.84 -12.09 -3.72
N GLN A 267 16.21 -12.69 -4.73
CA GLN A 267 14.96 -12.17 -5.30
C GLN A 267 13.82 -12.21 -4.28
N ALA A 268 13.70 -13.30 -3.50
CA ALA A 268 12.70 -13.42 -2.44
C ALA A 268 12.94 -12.39 -1.33
N ASP A 269 14.21 -12.17 -0.93
CA ASP A 269 14.56 -11.17 0.08
C ASP A 269 14.26 -9.73 -0.37
N ILE A 270 14.56 -9.42 -1.64
CA ILE A 270 14.21 -8.12 -2.26
C ILE A 270 12.69 -7.94 -2.26
N HIS A 271 11.96 -8.94 -2.75
CA HIS A 271 10.50 -8.89 -2.80
C HIS A 271 9.90 -8.70 -1.40
N LYS A 272 10.39 -9.44 -0.41
CA LYS A 272 9.98 -9.31 1.00
C LYS A 272 10.20 -7.89 1.51
N LYS A 273 11.37 -7.30 1.29
CA LYS A 273 11.68 -5.91 1.67
C LYS A 273 10.68 -4.92 1.06
N TYR A 274 10.37 -5.04 -0.22
CA TYR A 274 9.43 -4.14 -0.89
C TYR A 274 7.98 -4.38 -0.49
N ARG A 275 7.61 -5.64 -0.22
CA ARG A 275 6.32 -5.99 0.37
C ARG A 275 6.15 -5.35 1.75
N GLU A 276 7.17 -5.38 2.62
CA GLU A 276 7.13 -4.71 3.93
C GLU A 276 6.84 -3.20 3.80
N TYR A 277 7.38 -2.52 2.79
CA TYR A 277 7.01 -1.12 2.53
C TYR A 277 5.53 -0.95 2.19
N VAL A 278 4.98 -1.83 1.36
CA VAL A 278 3.56 -1.80 1.01
C VAL A 278 2.67 -2.11 2.22
N GLN A 279 3.14 -2.90 3.18
CA GLN A 279 2.42 -3.11 4.43
C GLN A 279 2.28 -1.83 5.26
N PHE A 280 3.24 -0.89 5.21
CA PHE A 280 3.04 0.43 5.83
C PHE A 280 1.92 1.24 5.17
N VAL A 281 1.68 1.03 3.87
CA VAL A 281 0.55 1.63 3.17
C VAL A 281 -0.75 1.03 3.68
N GLN A 282 -0.85 -0.30 3.66
CA GLN A 282 -2.04 -1.02 4.14
C GLN A 282 -2.37 -0.69 5.60
N ALA A 283 -1.37 -0.61 6.49
CA ALA A 283 -1.54 -0.32 7.91
C ALA A 283 -2.17 1.06 8.20
N GLN A 284 -2.20 1.96 7.22
CA GLN A 284 -2.82 3.29 7.33
C GLN A 284 -4.24 3.34 6.74
N MET A 285 -4.63 2.29 6.02
CA MET A 285 -5.93 2.20 5.36
C MET A 285 -6.96 1.56 6.29
N SER A 286 -8.13 2.18 6.37
CA SER A 286 -9.29 1.61 7.05
C SER A 286 -9.89 0.45 6.27
N THR A 287 -10.72 -0.34 6.93
CA THR A 287 -11.49 -1.41 6.27
C THR A 287 -12.37 -0.87 5.14
N ALA A 288 -12.93 0.34 5.30
CA ALA A 288 -13.73 0.98 4.26
C ALA A 288 -12.89 1.36 3.05
N GLU A 289 -11.68 1.89 3.25
CA GLU A 289 -10.73 2.17 2.16
C GLU A 289 -10.32 0.90 1.42
N LEU A 290 -9.97 -0.17 2.16
CA LEU A 290 -9.58 -1.46 1.57
C LEU A 290 -10.74 -2.10 0.79
N LYS A 291 -11.97 -2.01 1.30
CA LYS A 291 -13.19 -2.48 0.61
C LYS A 291 -13.41 -1.71 -0.69
N LEU A 292 -13.31 -0.38 -0.67
CA LEU A 292 -13.45 0.43 -1.88
C LEU A 292 -12.33 0.15 -2.89
N LEU A 293 -11.10 -0.04 -2.42
CA LEU A 293 -9.94 -0.39 -3.24
C LEU A 293 -10.12 -1.75 -3.93
N PHE A 294 -10.64 -2.73 -3.19
CA PHE A 294 -10.98 -4.04 -3.74
C PHE A 294 -11.90 -3.90 -4.94
N TYR A 295 -13.02 -3.15 -4.81
CA TYR A 295 -13.94 -2.95 -5.93
C TYR A 295 -13.37 -2.08 -7.06
N ASN A 296 -12.59 -1.05 -6.70
CA ASN A 296 -11.90 -0.22 -7.67
C ASN A 296 -11.00 -1.06 -8.59
N SER A 297 -10.32 -2.07 -8.04
CA SER A 297 -9.39 -2.93 -8.80
C SER A 297 -10.03 -3.64 -10.00
N PHE A 298 -11.34 -3.90 -9.98
CA PHE A 298 -12.06 -4.55 -11.08
C PHE A 298 -12.25 -3.65 -12.31
N LEU A 299 -12.20 -2.32 -12.15
CA LEU A 299 -12.16 -1.38 -13.27
C LEU A 299 -10.73 -1.03 -13.70
N PHE A 300 -9.73 -1.24 -12.83
CA PHE A 300 -8.35 -0.81 -13.06
C PHE A 300 -7.37 -2.00 -12.94
N PRO A 301 -7.15 -2.78 -14.02
CA PRO A 301 -6.33 -3.99 -13.99
C PRO A 301 -4.88 -3.77 -13.51
N LYS A 302 -4.28 -2.62 -13.84
CA LYS A 302 -2.92 -2.27 -13.38
C LYS A 302 -2.84 -2.09 -11.86
N MET A 303 -3.92 -1.61 -11.24
CA MET A 303 -4.02 -1.56 -9.78
C MET A 303 -4.13 -2.98 -9.24
N GLN A 304 -5.06 -3.78 -9.77
CA GLN A 304 -5.27 -5.17 -9.35
C GLN A 304 -3.98 -6.00 -9.34
N GLU A 305 -3.15 -5.90 -10.38
CA GLU A 305 -1.86 -6.57 -10.46
C GLU A 305 -0.94 -6.21 -9.27
N LEU A 306 -0.85 -4.92 -8.93
CA LEU A 306 -0.02 -4.45 -7.81
C LEU A 306 -0.58 -4.90 -6.44
N LEU A 307 -1.92 -4.91 -6.28
CA LEU A 307 -2.56 -5.39 -5.06
C LEU A 307 -2.27 -6.86 -4.81
N ILE A 308 -2.33 -7.68 -5.87
CA ILE A 308 -2.01 -9.11 -5.81
C ILE A 308 -0.51 -9.32 -5.56
N HIS A 309 0.35 -8.62 -6.32
CA HIS A 309 1.81 -8.77 -6.23
C HIS A 309 2.34 -8.51 -4.82
N TYR A 310 1.79 -7.52 -4.10
CA TYR A 310 2.21 -7.21 -2.74
C TYR A 310 1.32 -7.80 -1.63
N GLY A 311 0.21 -8.44 -1.96
CA GLY A 311 -0.76 -8.92 -0.95
C GLY A 311 -1.40 -7.78 -0.16
N LEU A 312 -1.64 -6.61 -0.77
CA LEU A 312 -2.11 -5.41 -0.08
C LEU A 312 -3.49 -5.61 0.58
N LEU A 313 -4.32 -6.51 0.06
CA LEU A 313 -5.66 -6.76 0.60
C LEU A 313 -5.73 -7.90 1.62
N GLU A 314 -4.59 -8.47 2.04
CA GLU A 314 -4.59 -9.65 2.94
C GLU A 314 -5.30 -9.40 4.28
N ASN A 315 -5.34 -8.16 4.76
CA ASN A 315 -6.04 -7.80 6.01
C ASN A 315 -7.52 -7.44 5.83
N LEU A 316 -8.04 -7.40 4.59
CA LEU A 316 -9.46 -7.25 4.33
C LEU A 316 -10.15 -8.60 4.52
N CYS A 317 -11.23 -8.63 5.30
CA CYS A 317 -11.96 -9.87 5.56
C CYS A 317 -13.08 -10.08 4.54
N ILE A 318 -13.35 -11.34 4.20
CA ILE A 318 -14.45 -11.73 3.30
C ILE A 318 -15.80 -11.19 3.83
N GLN A 319 -15.96 -11.12 5.15
CA GLN A 319 -17.15 -10.58 5.81
C GLN A 319 -17.34 -9.07 5.59
N ASP A 320 -16.29 -8.34 5.25
CA ASP A 320 -16.35 -6.89 5.05
C ASP A 320 -16.76 -6.53 3.59
N LEU A 321 -16.72 -7.50 2.67
CA LEU A 321 -17.24 -7.35 1.31
C LEU A 321 -18.75 -7.10 1.33
N CYS A 322 -19.28 -6.56 0.23
CA CYS A 322 -20.74 -6.36 0.08
C CYS A 322 -21.46 -7.70 0.02
N MET A 323 -20.85 -8.70 -0.62
CA MET A 323 -21.34 -10.07 -0.69
C MET A 323 -20.13 -11.01 -0.58
N LYS A 324 -20.30 -12.16 0.07
CA LYS A 324 -19.18 -13.08 0.38
C LYS A 324 -18.58 -13.72 -0.88
N ASP A 325 -19.42 -13.98 -1.88
CA ASP A 325 -19.05 -14.55 -3.18
C ASP A 325 -18.26 -13.57 -4.06
N HIS A 326 -18.23 -12.28 -3.71
CA HIS A 326 -17.36 -11.31 -4.37
C HIS A 326 -15.87 -11.66 -4.25
N ASN A 327 -15.47 -12.48 -3.28
CA ASN A 327 -14.12 -13.06 -3.18
C ASN A 327 -13.86 -14.09 -4.31
N CYS A 328 -13.87 -13.62 -5.56
CA CYS A 328 -13.80 -14.41 -6.77
C CYS A 328 -12.39 -14.48 -7.38
N ILE A 329 -11.40 -13.83 -6.74
CA ILE A 329 -9.99 -13.87 -7.12
C ILE A 329 -9.19 -14.33 -5.89
N SER A 330 -8.81 -15.60 -5.87
CA SER A 330 -8.10 -16.22 -4.73
C SER A 330 -6.74 -15.58 -4.44
N ALA A 331 -6.10 -15.00 -5.46
CA ALA A 331 -4.80 -14.33 -5.37
C ALA A 331 -4.80 -13.06 -4.50
N PHE A 332 -5.97 -12.55 -4.09
CA PHE A 332 -6.03 -11.47 -3.10
C PHE A 332 -5.77 -11.94 -1.66
N HIS A 333 -5.86 -13.24 -1.38
CA HIS A 333 -5.59 -13.83 -0.06
C HIS A 333 -6.35 -13.14 1.10
N LEU A 334 -7.62 -12.80 0.88
CA LEU A 334 -8.47 -12.17 1.89
C LEU A 334 -8.62 -13.04 3.14
N LYS A 335 -8.66 -12.40 4.31
CA LYS A 335 -8.87 -13.07 5.60
C LYS A 335 -10.28 -13.59 5.77
N ASN A 336 -10.41 -14.62 6.59
CA ASN A 336 -11.71 -15.15 7.02
C ASN A 336 -11.79 -15.13 8.55
N LYS A 337 -12.53 -14.16 9.11
CA LYS A 337 -12.68 -13.97 10.56
C LYS A 337 -13.14 -15.25 11.28
N ASN A 338 -14.05 -16.01 10.65
CA ASN A 338 -14.58 -17.24 11.25
C ASN A 338 -13.50 -18.33 11.37
N LYS A 339 -12.59 -18.41 10.41
CA LYS A 339 -11.49 -19.37 10.45
C LYS A 339 -10.48 -19.00 11.53
N GLU A 340 -10.13 -17.71 11.64
CA GLU A 340 -9.21 -17.24 12.68
C GLU A 340 -9.77 -17.50 14.09
N ILE A 341 -11.06 -17.24 14.32
CA ILE A 341 -11.70 -17.53 15.61
C ILE A 341 -11.68 -19.04 15.91
N LEU A 342 -11.97 -19.89 14.92
CA LEU A 342 -11.91 -21.34 15.08
C LEU A 342 -10.48 -21.83 15.33
N ASP A 343 -9.46 -21.24 14.71
CA ASP A 343 -8.06 -21.56 14.96
C ASP A 343 -7.63 -21.11 16.38
N VAL A 344 -8.18 -20.01 16.92
CA VAL A 344 -7.95 -19.60 18.32
C VAL A 344 -8.64 -20.54 19.31
N ILE A 345 -9.91 -20.89 19.05
CA ILE A 345 -10.71 -21.74 19.95
C ILE A 345 -10.26 -23.21 19.88
N GLY A 346 -9.86 -23.69 18.70
CA GLY A 346 -9.38 -25.06 18.49
C GLY A 346 -7.98 -25.32 19.03
N ASN A 347 -7.22 -24.28 19.39
CA ASN A 347 -5.93 -24.37 20.07
C ASN A 347 -6.05 -24.20 21.60
N THR A 348 -7.28 -24.22 22.15
CA THR A 348 -7.57 -24.15 23.60
C THR A 348 -8.05 -25.47 24.23
N GLU A 349 -7.89 -26.60 23.53
CA GLU A 349 -7.93 -27.95 24.11
C GLU A 349 -6.53 -28.56 24.14
#